data_AF-A0A174IAV3-F1
#
_entry.id   AF-A0A174IAV3-F1
#
_cell.length_a   1.000
_cell.length_b   1.000
_cell.length_c   1.000
_cell.angle_alpha   90.00
_cell.angle_beta   90.00
_cell.angle_gamma   90.00
#
_symmetry.space_group_name_H-M   'P 1'
#
loop_
_entity.id
_entity.type
_entity.pdbx_description
1 polymer ?
#
loop_
_entity_poly.entity_id
_entity_poly.type
_entity_poly.pdbx_seq_one_letter_code
_entity_poly.pdbx_strand_id
1 'polypeptide(L)'
;MKVIMILDQVQSGYGTKNDKMIPLTGTKEIIGPGVIMKPYLKEIDGNIVATLYCGTGTYLENPEEVSRKLCGMVKRLNPDVVICGPSLSYADSASMCAKVAYDIVTTTSTKALAAISEDRSEVIDMYNDKITIIKTPNKGESGLREAFKNICSVAKRLVDSNEIE
;
A
#
# COMPACT_ATOMS: atom_id res chain seq x y z
N MET A 1 -6.15 -13.20 8.59
CA MET A 1 -5.29 -12.02 8.40
C MET A 1 -6.12 -10.78 8.02
N LYS A 2 -6.12 -9.74 8.84
CA LYS A 2 -6.74 -8.43 8.59
C LYS A 2 -5.77 -7.55 7.80
N VAL A 3 -6.19 -7.12 6.61
CA VAL A 3 -5.38 -6.31 5.70
C VAL A 3 -5.97 -4.91 5.61
N ILE A 4 -5.12 -3.89 5.66
CA ILE A 4 -5.46 -2.54 5.22
C ILE A 4 -4.71 -2.24 3.93
N MET A 5 -5.39 -1.61 2.98
CA MET A 5 -4.74 -1.02 1.82
C MET A 5 -4.61 0.49 1.97
N ILE A 6 -3.49 1.05 1.54
CA ILE A 6 -3.28 2.49 1.40
C ILE A 6 -3.05 2.80 -0.08
N LEU A 7 -3.92 3.62 -0.66
CA LEU A 7 -3.94 3.92 -2.09
C LEU A 7 -3.81 5.42 -2.34
N ASP A 8 -3.33 5.78 -3.52
CA ASP A 8 -3.46 7.14 -4.03
C ASP A 8 -4.86 7.40 -4.61
N GLN A 9 -5.10 8.62 -5.09
CA GLN A 9 -6.36 9.02 -5.72
C GLN A 9 -6.72 8.20 -6.98
N VAL A 10 -5.73 7.79 -7.77
CA VAL A 10 -5.92 7.07 -9.03
C VAL A 10 -6.28 5.62 -8.75
N GLN A 11 -5.58 4.96 -7.83
CA GLN A 11 -5.86 3.57 -7.49
C GLN A 11 -7.13 3.42 -6.66
N SER A 12 -7.45 4.40 -5.81
CA SER A 12 -8.72 4.41 -5.06
C SER A 12 -9.93 4.74 -5.96
N GLY A 13 -9.72 5.42 -7.09
CA GLY A 13 -10.78 5.86 -8.00
C GLY A 13 -11.47 7.16 -7.58
N TYR A 14 -10.95 7.85 -6.56
CA TYR A 14 -11.51 9.10 -6.04
C TYR A 14 -10.84 10.36 -6.62
N GLY A 15 -9.89 10.19 -7.54
CA GLY A 15 -9.31 11.28 -8.32
C GLY A 15 -8.58 10.75 -9.53
N THR A 16 -7.84 11.64 -10.20
CA THR A 16 -7.15 11.33 -11.46
C THR A 16 -5.68 11.69 -11.37
N LYS A 17 -4.94 11.56 -12.47
CA LYS A 17 -3.56 12.07 -12.54
C LYS A 17 -3.47 13.57 -12.26
N ASN A 18 -4.53 14.32 -12.56
CA ASN A 18 -4.58 15.78 -12.44
C ASN A 18 -5.32 16.22 -11.16
N ASP A 19 -6.33 15.46 -10.75
CA ASP A 19 -7.07 15.72 -9.52
C ASP A 19 -6.37 15.07 -8.32
N LYS A 20 -5.31 15.73 -7.84
CA LYS A 20 -4.39 15.22 -6.82
C LYS A 20 -4.71 15.68 -5.39
N MET A 21 -5.72 16.53 -5.19
CA MET A 21 -6.04 17.17 -3.90
C MET A 21 -7.16 16.45 -3.14
N ILE A 22 -7.07 15.12 -3.09
CA ILE A 22 -8.04 14.30 -2.36
C ILE A 22 -7.65 14.26 -0.88
N PRO A 23 -8.53 14.68 0.06
CA PRO A 23 -8.21 14.66 1.47
C PRO A 23 -7.96 13.23 1.95
N LEU A 24 -7.13 13.09 2.99
CA LEU A 24 -6.95 11.80 3.65
C LEU A 24 -8.28 11.31 4.23
N THR A 25 -8.72 10.14 3.79
CA THR A 25 -9.94 9.49 4.28
C THR A 25 -9.81 7.96 4.19
N GLY A 26 -10.87 7.24 4.56
CA GLY A 26 -10.92 5.79 4.44
C GLY A 26 -12.33 5.24 4.31
N THR A 27 -12.43 4.07 3.70
CA THR A 27 -13.69 3.33 3.51
C THR A 27 -13.53 1.88 3.93
N LYS A 28 -14.65 1.24 4.31
CA LYS A 28 -14.72 -0.22 4.51
C LYS A 28 -14.98 -0.97 3.20
N GLU A 29 -15.31 -0.24 2.12
CA GLU A 29 -15.50 -0.83 0.81
C GLU A 29 -14.17 -1.31 0.23
N ILE A 30 -14.22 -2.44 -0.46
CA ILE A 30 -13.08 -2.97 -1.19
C ILE A 30 -13.06 -2.28 -2.56
N ILE A 31 -12.16 -1.33 -2.71
CA ILE A 31 -12.04 -0.47 -3.90
C ILE A 31 -10.71 -0.72 -4.62
N GLY A 32 -10.63 -0.26 -5.87
CA GLY A 32 -9.37 -0.24 -6.61
C GLY A 32 -8.73 -1.62 -6.80
N PRO A 33 -7.38 -1.72 -6.71
CA PRO A 33 -6.65 -2.98 -6.77
C PRO A 33 -7.10 -4.02 -5.72
N GLY A 34 -7.69 -3.58 -4.61
CA GLY A 34 -8.24 -4.47 -3.59
C GLY A 34 -9.31 -5.41 -4.12
N VAL A 35 -10.09 -5.00 -5.14
CA VAL A 35 -11.09 -5.86 -5.80
C VAL A 35 -10.42 -7.05 -6.49
N ILE A 36 -9.25 -6.82 -7.10
CA ILE A 36 -8.47 -7.85 -7.80
C ILE A 36 -7.75 -8.75 -6.79
N MET A 37 -7.24 -8.18 -5.70
CA MET A 37 -6.54 -8.93 -4.65
C MET A 37 -7.48 -9.76 -3.76
N LYS A 38 -8.76 -9.36 -3.63
CA LYS A 38 -9.75 -10.03 -2.76
C LYS A 38 -9.79 -11.56 -2.89
N PRO A 39 -9.93 -12.17 -4.08
CA PRO A 39 -9.93 -13.63 -4.21
C PRO A 39 -8.62 -14.26 -3.72
N TYR A 40 -7.47 -13.70 -4.06
CA TYR A 40 -6.16 -14.22 -3.64
C TYR A 40 -5.94 -14.11 -2.13
N LEU A 41 -6.39 -13.01 -1.51
CA LEU A 41 -6.38 -12.87 -0.05
C LEU A 41 -7.30 -13.90 0.60
N LYS A 42 -8.48 -14.17 0.02
CA LYS A 42 -9.40 -15.17 0.55
C LYS A 42 -8.81 -16.59 0.55
N GLU A 43 -8.00 -16.94 -0.45
CA GLU A 43 -7.30 -18.24 -0.52
C GLU A 43 -6.32 -18.47 0.65
N ILE A 44 -5.89 -17.40 1.33
CA ILE A 44 -4.93 -17.43 2.45
C ILE A 44 -5.53 -16.87 3.74
N ASP A 45 -6.86 -16.98 3.90
CA ASP A 45 -7.64 -16.49 5.05
C ASP A 45 -7.40 -15.00 5.38
N GLY A 46 -7.13 -14.21 4.34
CA GLY A 46 -6.95 -12.77 4.37
C GLY A 46 -8.23 -12.02 4.00
N ASN A 47 -8.47 -10.89 4.65
CA ASN A 47 -9.57 -9.98 4.31
C ASN A 47 -9.14 -8.52 4.41
N ILE A 48 -9.49 -7.72 3.39
CA ILE A 48 -9.33 -6.26 3.42
C ILE A 48 -10.43 -5.70 4.32
N VAL A 49 -10.04 -5.11 5.45
CA VAL A 49 -10.98 -4.55 6.44
C VAL A 49 -11.22 -3.06 6.26
N ALA A 50 -10.27 -2.35 5.62
CA ALA A 50 -10.41 -0.97 5.22
C ALA A 50 -9.43 -0.63 4.10
N THR A 51 -9.81 0.36 3.30
CA THR A 51 -8.91 1.05 2.38
C THR A 51 -8.81 2.50 2.80
N LEU A 52 -7.60 2.94 3.11
CA LEU A 52 -7.28 4.35 3.34
C LEU A 52 -6.74 4.95 2.05
N TYR A 53 -7.03 6.20 1.79
CA TYR A 53 -6.51 6.86 0.60
C TYR A 53 -6.42 8.37 0.78
N CYS A 54 -5.51 8.96 0.02
CA CYS A 54 -5.39 10.40 -0.15
C CYS A 54 -4.82 10.68 -1.54
N GLY A 55 -4.92 11.93 -1.98
CA GLY A 55 -4.27 12.34 -3.21
C GLY A 55 -2.78 12.58 -3.00
N THR A 56 -1.96 12.28 -4.01
CA THR A 56 -0.52 12.52 -3.91
C THR A 56 -0.19 14.00 -3.70
N GLY A 57 -1.02 14.93 -4.19
CA GLY A 57 -0.87 16.37 -3.94
C GLY A 57 -1.10 16.70 -2.46
N THR A 58 -2.20 16.21 -1.89
CA THR A 58 -2.49 16.31 -0.44
C THR A 58 -1.34 15.74 0.40
N TYR A 59 -0.79 14.59 0.01
CA TYR A 59 0.36 14.00 0.70
C TYR A 59 1.60 14.89 0.61
N LEU A 60 1.93 15.39 -0.60
CA LEU A 60 3.15 16.18 -0.83
C LEU A 60 3.12 17.57 -0.18
N GLU A 61 1.95 18.16 0.05
CA GLU A 61 1.83 19.43 0.79
C GLU A 61 2.31 19.30 2.25
N ASN A 62 2.01 18.17 2.90
CA ASN A 62 2.46 17.91 4.27
C ASN A 62 2.66 16.41 4.55
N PRO A 63 3.76 15.81 4.06
CA PRO A 63 3.99 14.37 4.16
C PRO A 63 4.01 13.88 5.61
N GLU A 64 4.62 14.65 6.51
CA GLU A 64 4.74 14.28 7.93
C GLU A 64 3.37 14.22 8.60
N GLU A 65 2.50 15.20 8.37
CA GLU A 65 1.17 15.22 8.95
C GLU A 65 0.31 14.08 8.41
N VAL A 66 0.31 13.86 7.10
CA VAL A 66 -0.49 12.82 6.46
C VAL A 66 0.00 11.43 6.87
N SER A 67 1.31 11.18 6.89
CA SER A 67 1.90 9.94 7.41
C SER A 67 1.53 9.69 8.87
N ARG A 68 1.65 10.71 9.73
CA ARG A 68 1.28 10.58 11.15
C ARG A 68 -0.19 10.22 11.32
N LYS A 69 -1.09 10.85 10.55
CA LYS A 69 -2.52 10.53 10.55
C LYS A 69 -2.79 9.11 10.06
N LEU A 70 -2.17 8.69 8.96
CA LEU A 70 -2.24 7.31 8.44
C LEU A 70 -1.78 6.29 9.49
N CYS A 71 -0.62 6.50 10.12
CA CYS A 71 -0.12 5.64 11.18
C CYS A 71 -1.08 5.58 12.38
N GLY A 72 -1.67 6.72 12.77
CA GLY A 72 -2.71 6.76 13.82
C GLY A 72 -3.96 5.95 13.45
N MET A 73 -4.41 6.04 12.19
CA MET A 73 -5.53 5.25 11.68
C MET A 73 -5.20 3.75 11.66
N VAL A 74 -3.99 3.37 11.23
CA VAL A 74 -3.50 1.99 11.24
C VAL A 74 -3.48 1.43 12.67
N LYS A 75 -2.91 2.15 13.64
CA LYS A 75 -2.90 1.74 15.06
C LYS A 75 -4.32 1.50 15.58
N ARG A 76 -5.26 2.40 15.27
CA ARG A 76 -6.66 2.29 15.71
C ARG A 76 -7.38 1.09 15.08
N LEU A 77 -7.12 0.82 13.81
CA LEU A 77 -7.76 -0.29 13.09
C LEU A 77 -7.08 -1.64 13.36
N ASN A 78 -5.85 -1.61 13.88
CA ASN A 78 -5.06 -2.76 14.30
C ASN A 78 -5.07 -3.92 13.28
N PRO A 79 -4.62 -3.69 12.03
CA PRO A 79 -4.51 -4.76 11.05
C PRO A 79 -3.26 -5.63 11.34
N ASP A 80 -3.24 -6.83 10.76
CA ASP A 80 -2.08 -7.70 10.81
C ASP A 80 -1.00 -7.20 9.83
N VAL A 81 -1.42 -6.65 8.68
CA VAL A 81 -0.52 -6.10 7.65
C VAL A 81 -1.15 -4.96 6.87
N VAL A 82 -0.32 -4.02 6.43
CA VAL A 82 -0.67 -2.93 5.51
C VAL A 82 -0.01 -3.12 4.15
N ILE A 83 -0.78 -2.95 3.08
CA ILE A 83 -0.29 -2.95 1.70
C ILE A 83 -0.39 -1.52 1.17
N CYS A 84 0.75 -0.89 0.88
CA CYS A 84 0.80 0.42 0.24
C CYS A 84 0.93 0.26 -1.29
N GLY A 85 -0.05 0.73 -2.04
CA GLY A 85 -0.10 0.64 -3.50
C GLY A 85 -0.94 -0.53 -4.05
N PRO A 86 -0.72 -0.96 -5.31
CA PRO A 86 0.45 -0.64 -6.15
C PRO A 86 0.46 0.78 -6.73
N SER A 87 1.66 1.34 -6.91
CA SER A 87 1.87 2.68 -7.46
C SER A 87 1.74 2.81 -8.99
N LEU A 88 1.79 1.70 -9.75
CA LEU A 88 1.48 1.61 -11.19
C LEU A 88 2.08 2.74 -12.08
N SER A 89 3.42 2.80 -12.16
CA SER A 89 4.23 3.74 -12.95
C SER A 89 4.05 5.23 -12.61
N TYR A 90 3.46 5.59 -11.46
CA TYR A 90 3.38 6.99 -11.01
C TYR A 90 4.48 7.29 -9.98
N ALA A 91 5.35 8.27 -10.28
CA ALA A 91 6.47 8.65 -9.42
C ALA A 91 6.02 9.08 -8.01
N ASP A 92 5.09 10.05 -7.93
CA ASP A 92 4.58 10.55 -6.64
C ASP A 92 3.95 9.41 -5.81
N SER A 93 3.25 8.49 -6.47
CA SER A 93 2.61 7.34 -5.83
C SER A 93 3.64 6.35 -5.28
N ALA A 94 4.72 6.08 -6.03
CA ALA A 94 5.81 5.23 -5.57
C ALA A 94 6.48 5.79 -4.31
N SER A 95 6.83 7.08 -4.32
CA SER A 95 7.43 7.76 -3.17
C SER A 95 6.50 7.79 -1.97
N MET A 96 5.21 8.07 -2.16
CA MET A 96 4.20 8.03 -1.10
C MET A 96 4.09 6.61 -0.51
N CYS A 97 3.94 5.58 -1.36
CA CYS A 97 3.78 4.20 -0.90
C CYS A 97 5.00 3.72 -0.08
N ALA A 98 6.22 4.01 -0.57
CA ALA A 98 7.45 3.64 0.13
C ALA A 98 7.57 4.34 1.48
N LYS A 99 7.39 5.67 1.51
CA LYS A 99 7.52 6.46 2.73
C LYS A 99 6.46 6.10 3.77
N VAL A 100 5.19 5.92 3.35
CA VAL A 100 4.12 5.51 4.27
C VAL A 100 4.36 4.11 4.83
N ALA A 101 4.78 3.15 4.00
CA ALA A 101 5.14 1.81 4.50
C ALA A 101 6.29 1.89 5.52
N TYR A 102 7.32 2.69 5.23
CA TYR A 102 8.43 2.95 6.15
C TYR A 102 7.97 3.55 7.48
N ASP A 103 7.11 4.57 7.44
CA ASP A 103 6.59 5.21 8.64
C ASP A 103 5.73 4.24 9.47
N ILE A 104 4.96 3.37 8.81
CA ILE A 104 4.17 2.36 9.52
C ILE A 104 5.09 1.37 10.25
N VAL A 105 6.11 0.81 9.59
CA VAL A 105 6.98 -0.19 10.24
C VAL A 105 7.88 0.40 11.32
N THR A 106 8.21 1.70 11.24
CA THR A 106 9.09 2.35 12.21
C THR A 106 8.36 2.99 13.39
N THR A 107 7.09 3.39 13.20
CA THR A 107 6.34 4.11 14.24
C THR A 107 5.19 3.30 14.85
N THR A 108 4.90 2.13 14.29
CA THR A 108 3.86 1.20 14.74
C THR A 108 4.43 -0.21 14.90
N SER A 109 3.67 -1.11 15.53
CA SER A 109 3.99 -2.55 15.58
C SER A 109 3.43 -3.33 14.38
N THR A 110 2.78 -2.65 13.43
CA THR A 110 2.10 -3.26 12.29
C THR A 110 3.08 -3.50 11.15
N LYS A 111 2.99 -4.68 10.52
CA LYS A 111 3.77 -5.02 9.33
C LYS A 111 3.28 -4.22 8.13
N ALA A 112 4.18 -3.77 7.26
CA ALA A 112 3.81 -3.08 6.03
C ALA A 112 4.72 -3.48 4.87
N LEU A 113 4.17 -3.40 3.66
CA LEU A 113 4.92 -3.53 2.42
C LEU A 113 4.49 -2.45 1.42
N ALA A 114 5.37 -2.18 0.45
CA ALA A 114 5.06 -1.31 -0.67
C ALA A 114 5.10 -2.09 -1.99
N ALA A 115 4.08 -1.93 -2.82
CA ALA A 115 4.04 -2.46 -4.18
C ALA A 115 4.42 -1.35 -5.17
N ILE A 116 5.61 -1.46 -5.76
CA ILE A 116 6.24 -0.38 -6.52
C ILE A 116 6.56 -0.86 -7.93
N SER A 117 6.23 -0.02 -8.92
CA SER A 117 6.57 -0.29 -10.32
C SER A 117 8.09 -0.40 -10.51
N GLU A 118 8.55 -1.39 -11.28
CA GLU A 118 9.98 -1.67 -11.45
C GLU A 118 10.77 -0.52 -12.10
N ASP A 119 10.08 0.35 -12.85
CA ASP A 119 10.62 1.57 -13.44
C ASP A 119 10.95 2.69 -12.42
N ARG A 120 10.70 2.46 -11.13
CA ARG A 120 10.97 3.41 -10.02
C ARG A 120 12.21 3.00 -9.22
N SER A 121 13.31 2.71 -9.92
CA SER A 121 14.56 2.26 -9.31
C SER A 121 15.05 3.18 -8.19
N GLU A 122 15.01 4.50 -8.37
CA GLU A 122 15.45 5.46 -7.34
C GLU A 122 14.70 5.31 -6.00
N VAL A 123 13.38 5.11 -6.05
CA VAL A 123 12.57 4.89 -4.85
C VAL A 123 12.83 3.51 -4.27
N ILE A 124 12.95 2.49 -5.13
CA ILE A 124 13.25 1.13 -4.71
C ILE A 124 14.59 1.08 -3.97
N ASP A 125 15.64 1.65 -4.56
CA ASP A 125 17.00 1.62 -4.03
C ASP A 125 17.11 2.39 -2.71
N MET A 126 16.29 3.43 -2.53
CA MET A 126 16.25 4.21 -1.29
C MET A 126 15.63 3.45 -0.10
N TYR A 127 14.77 2.46 -0.36
CA TYR A 127 13.92 1.82 0.65
C TYR A 127 14.03 0.28 0.74
N ASN A 128 14.74 -0.38 -0.20
CA ASN A 128 14.79 -1.85 -0.28
C ASN A 128 15.42 -2.53 0.95
N ASP A 129 16.25 -1.80 1.70
CA ASP A 129 16.91 -2.23 2.93
C ASP A 129 16.09 -1.89 4.19
N LYS A 130 15.03 -1.08 4.04
CA LYS A 130 14.22 -0.55 5.15
C LYS A 130 12.84 -1.16 5.25
N ILE A 131 12.26 -1.55 4.13
CA ILE A 131 10.91 -2.12 4.04
C ILE A 131 10.85 -3.25 3.02
N THR A 132 9.83 -4.10 3.15
CA THR A 132 9.51 -5.06 2.10
C THR A 132 8.92 -4.35 0.89
N ILE A 133 9.62 -4.44 -0.24
CA ILE A 133 9.18 -3.89 -1.52
C ILE A 133 8.87 -5.05 -2.47
N ILE A 134 7.72 -4.99 -3.11
CA ILE A 134 7.32 -5.91 -4.17
C ILE A 134 7.31 -5.13 -5.47
N LYS A 135 8.20 -5.53 -6.38
CA LYS A 135 8.25 -4.96 -7.73
C LYS A 135 7.03 -5.42 -8.51
N THR A 136 6.39 -4.49 -9.21
CA THR A 136 5.27 -4.76 -10.11
C THR A 136 5.65 -4.33 -11.53
N PRO A 137 5.11 -4.98 -12.58
CA PRO A 137 5.18 -4.46 -13.94
C PRO A 137 4.56 -3.06 -14.05
N ASN A 138 4.85 -2.36 -15.15
CA ASN A 138 4.20 -1.08 -15.42
C ASN A 138 2.70 -1.27 -15.68
N LYS A 139 1.97 -0.15 -15.59
CA LYS A 139 0.55 -0.15 -15.91
C LYS A 139 0.32 -0.62 -17.36
N GLY A 140 -0.43 -1.71 -17.52
CA GLY A 140 -0.82 -2.25 -18.83
C GLY A 140 0.11 -3.33 -19.39
N GLU A 141 1.20 -3.64 -18.68
CA GLU A 141 2.08 -4.75 -19.05
C GLU A 141 1.54 -6.10 -18.58
N SER A 142 1.98 -7.16 -19.25
CA SER A 142 1.73 -8.55 -18.84
C SER A 142 2.35 -8.82 -17.46
N GLY A 143 1.76 -9.74 -16.69
CA GLY A 143 2.29 -10.12 -15.38
C GLY A 143 1.64 -9.40 -14.18
N LEU A 144 0.73 -8.45 -14.43
CA LEU A 144 0.12 -7.67 -13.33
C LEU A 144 -0.76 -8.54 -12.41
N ARG A 145 -1.43 -9.57 -12.94
CA ARG A 145 -2.21 -10.53 -12.13
C ARG A 145 -1.32 -11.35 -11.20
N GLU A 146 -0.20 -11.83 -11.73
CA GLU A 146 0.82 -12.56 -10.99
C GLU A 146 1.44 -11.68 -9.91
N ALA A 147 1.68 -10.40 -10.22
CA ALA A 147 2.14 -9.41 -9.25
C ALA A 147 1.12 -9.23 -8.11
N PHE A 148 -0.19 -9.13 -8.40
CA PHE A 148 -1.23 -9.06 -7.37
C PHE A 148 -1.25 -10.29 -6.46
N LYS A 149 -1.12 -11.49 -7.05
CA LYS A 149 -1.03 -12.73 -6.28
C LYS A 149 0.23 -12.73 -5.40
N ASN A 150 1.37 -12.30 -5.94
CA ASN A 150 2.62 -12.21 -5.20
C ASN A 150 2.52 -11.22 -4.03
N ILE A 151 1.87 -10.07 -4.23
CA ILE A 151 1.60 -9.09 -3.16
C ILE A 151 0.87 -9.74 -1.99
N CYS A 152 -0.18 -10.51 -2.27
CA CYS A 152 -0.95 -11.20 -1.24
C CYS A 152 -0.12 -12.27 -0.51
N SER A 153 0.63 -13.07 -1.27
CA SER A 153 1.51 -14.12 -0.71
C SER A 153 2.58 -13.56 0.21
N VAL A 154 3.24 -12.47 -0.18
CA VAL A 154 4.27 -11.82 0.65
C VAL A 154 3.64 -11.16 1.88
N ALA A 155 2.48 -10.53 1.75
CA ALA A 155 1.76 -9.97 2.90
C ALA A 155 1.48 -11.04 3.97
N LYS A 156 1.05 -12.25 3.56
CA LYS A 156 0.87 -13.39 4.47
C LYS A 156 2.17 -13.85 5.11
N ARG A 157 3.25 -13.99 4.33
CA ARG A 157 4.58 -14.35 4.89
C ARG A 157 5.07 -13.35 5.93
N LEU A 158 4.83 -12.04 5.74
CA LEU A 158 5.22 -11.02 6.72
C LEU A 158 4.49 -11.17 8.06
N VAL A 159 3.25 -11.65 8.03
CA VAL A 159 2.48 -11.95 9.24
C VAL A 159 3.01 -13.24 9.89
N ASP A 160 3.18 -14.30 9.10
CA ASP A 160 3.57 -15.62 9.60
C ASP A 160 4.99 -15.67 10.17
N SER A 161 5.95 -14.97 9.56
CA SER A 161 7.33 -14.93 10.03
C SER A 161 7.47 -14.32 11.44
N ASN A 162 6.44 -13.62 11.93
CA ASN A 162 6.42 -13.02 13.26
C ASN A 162 5.66 -13.86 14.30
N GLU A 163 5.01 -14.97 13.88
CA GLU A 163 4.39 -15.95 14.78
C GLU A 163 5.40 -17.01 15.27
N ILE A 164 6.60 -17.04 14.68
CA ILE A 164 7.65 -18.06 14.94
C ILE A 164 8.75 -17.52 15.90
N GLU A 165 8.56 -16.34 16.48
CA GLU A 165 9.43 -15.80 17.55
C GLU A 165 8.94 -16.15 18.95
#